data_AF-A0A9E2EY06-F1
#
_entry.id   AF-A0A9E2EY06-F1
#
_cell.length_a   1.000
_cell.length_b   1.000
_cell.length_c   1.000
_cell.angle_alpha   90.00
_cell.angle_beta   90.00
_cell.angle_gamma   90.00
#
_symmetry.space_group_name_H-M   'P 1'
#
loop_
_entity.id
_entity.type
_entity.pdbx_description
1 polymer ?
#
loop_
_entity_poly.entity_id
_entity_poly.type
_entity_poly.pdbx_seq_one_letter_code
_entity_poly.pdbx_strand_id
1 'polypeptide(L)' 'MNIEAETKRIQDFVGKGNYHAAYNIALSGLNACRRANDQPGTDLFIEIIRGVVESLAKEFGSQPVSR' A
#
# COMPACT_ATOMS: atom_id res chain seq x y z
N MET A 1 2.07 16.53 -3.82
CA MET A 1 1.92 15.11 -4.19
C MET A 1 0.53 14.94 -4.79
N ASN A 2 0.39 14.19 -5.89
CA ASN A 2 -0.93 13.85 -6.42
C ASN A 2 -1.31 12.45 -5.89
N ILE A 3 -2.17 12.43 -4.86
CA ILE A 3 -2.55 11.22 -4.15
C ILE A 3 -3.25 10.21 -5.06
N GLU A 4 -4.11 10.66 -5.99
CA GLU A 4 -4.83 9.79 -6.91
C GLU A 4 -3.87 9.10 -7.90
N ALA A 5 -2.91 9.86 -8.44
CA ALA A 5 -1.90 9.31 -9.35
C ALA A 5 -1.00 8.28 -8.65
N GLU A 6 -0.56 8.56 -7.42
CA GLU A 6 0.22 7.61 -6.63
C GLU A 6 -0.59 6.36 -6.28
N THR A 7 -1.86 6.52 -5.90
CA THR A 7 -2.75 5.39 -5.60
C THR A 7 -2.93 4.48 -6.82
N LYS A 8 -3.17 5.06 -8.00
CA LYS A 8 -3.27 4.29 -9.25
C LYS A 8 -1.99 3.53 -9.56
N ARG A 9 -0.84 4.18 -9.36
CA ARG A 9 0.48 3.57 -9.58
C ARG A 9 0.75 2.42 -8.60
N ILE A 10 0.38 2.58 -7.33
CA ILE A 10 0.49 1.51 -6.31
C ILE A 10 -0.35 0.30 -6.73
N GLN A 11 -1.60 0.51 -7.16
CA GLN A 11 -2.49 -0.57 -7.60
C GLN A 11 -1.98 -1.29 -8.85
N ASP A 12 -1.38 -0.57 -9.81
CA ASP A 12 -0.73 -1.17 -10.98
C ASP A 12 0.44 -2.10 -10.59
N PHE A 13 1.24 -1.72 -9.58
CA PHE A 13 2.29 -2.59 -9.06
C PHE A 13 1.76 -3.82 -8.32
N VAL A 14 0.69 -3.66 -7.52
CA VAL A 14 0.00 -4.79 -6.88
C VAL A 14 -0.51 -5.78 -7.93
N GLY A 15 -1.20 -5.29 -8.97
CA GLY A 15 -1.73 -6.14 -10.04
C GLY A 15 -0.65 -6.88 -10.85
N LYS A 16 0.60 -6.39 -10.83
CA LYS A 16 1.78 -7.03 -11.45
C LYS A 16 2.55 -7.95 -10.49
N GLY A 17 2.09 -8.14 -9.26
CA GLY A 17 2.80 -8.90 -8.22
C GLY A 17 4.04 -8.20 -7.67
N ASN A 18 4.26 -6.91 -7.98
CA ASN A 18 5.41 -6.14 -7.50
C ASN A 18 5.09 -5.43 -6.17
N TYR A 19 4.85 -6.22 -5.13
CA TYR A 19 4.46 -5.72 -3.81
C TYR A 19 5.53 -4.84 -3.15
N HIS A 20 6.81 -5.09 -3.42
CA HIS A 20 7.90 -4.27 -2.91
C HIS A 20 7.83 -2.82 -3.42
N ALA A 21 7.63 -2.64 -4.73
CA ALA A 21 7.47 -1.31 -5.32
C ALA A 21 6.20 -0.61 -4.82
N ALA A 22 5.08 -1.35 -4.74
CA ALA A 22 3.81 -0.85 -4.21
C ALA A 22 3.98 -0.32 -2.77
N TYR A 23 4.59 -1.11 -1.88
CA TYR A 23 4.80 -0.75 -0.49
C TYR A 23 5.71 0.47 -0.33
N ASN A 24 6.83 0.52 -1.07
CA ASN A 24 7.78 1.63 -0.97
C ASN A 24 7.17 2.98 -1.41
N ILE A 25 6.34 2.96 -2.46
CA ILE A 25 5.64 4.18 -2.91
C ILE A 25 4.62 4.61 -1.87
N ALA A 26 3.82 3.67 -1.34
CA ALA A 26 2.84 3.96 -0.29
C ALA A 26 3.50 4.54 0.97
N LEU A 27 4.63 3.96 1.42
CA LEU A 27 5.40 4.46 2.56
C LEU A 27 6.03 5.84 2.29
N SER A 28 6.45 6.11 1.05
CA SER A 28 6.94 7.44 0.65
C SER A 28 5.83 8.49 0.72
N GLY A 29 4.62 8.13 0.28
CA GLY A 29 3.42 8.96 0.39
C GLY A 29 3.03 9.26 1.84
N LEU A 30 3.00 8.23 2.69
CA LEU A 30 2.78 8.36 4.14
C LEU A 30 3.73 9.38 4.77
N ASN A 31 5.03 9.25 4.46
CA ASN A 31 6.06 10.14 4.98
C ASN A 31 5.90 11.58 4.46
N ALA A 32 5.46 11.76 3.22
CA ALA A 32 5.20 13.08 2.65
C ALA A 32 4.02 13.77 3.36
N CYS A 33 2.89 13.07 3.55
CA CYS A 33 1.74 13.58 4.30
C CYS A 33 2.12 13.93 5.74
N ARG A 34 2.86 13.05 6.42
CA ARG A 34 3.33 13.28 7.80
C ARG A 34 4.19 14.54 7.90
N ARG A 35 5.10 14.79 6.95
CA ARG A 35 5.92 16.02 6.92
C ARG A 35 5.10 17.29 6.67
N ALA A 36 3.97 17.16 5.97
CA ALA A 36 3.08 18.27 5.66
C ALA A 36 2.00 18.51 6.74
N ASN A 37 1.96 17.70 7.81
CA ASN A 37 0.85 17.66 8.78
C ASN A 37 -0.52 17.39 8.13
N ASP A 38 -0.54 16.61 7.04
CA ASP A 38 -1.76 16.21 6.33
C ASP A 38 -2.28 14.89 6.90
N GLN A 39 -3.09 14.98 7.97
CA GLN A 39 -3.63 13.81 8.65
C GLN A 39 -4.55 12.96 7.74
N PRO A 40 -5.49 13.53 6.95
CA PRO A 40 -6.30 12.74 6.03
C PRO A 40 -5.47 11.95 5.02
N GLY A 41 -4.40 12.55 4.48
CA GLY A 41 -3.48 11.84 3.59
C GLY A 41 -2.71 10.73 4.31
N THR A 42 -2.27 10.97 5.55
CA THR A 42 -1.64 9.95 6.39
C THR A 42 -2.56 8.74 6.61
N ASP A 43 -3.83 8.98 6.96
CA ASP A 43 -4.81 7.92 7.20
C ASP A 43 -5.06 7.10 5.92
N LEU A 44 -5.18 7.77 4.78
CA LEU A 44 -5.33 7.12 3.48
C LEU A 44 -4.13 6.21 3.14
N PHE A 45 -2.90 6.68 3.31
CA PHE A 45 -1.72 5.86 3.01
C PHE A 45 -1.57 4.67 3.96
N ILE A 46 -2.02 4.77 5.21
CA ILE A 46 -2.07 3.63 6.14
C ILE A 46 -3.02 2.55 5.60
N GLU A 47 -4.22 2.93 5.14
CA GLU A 47 -5.18 1.98 4.56
C GLU A 47 -4.64 1.36 3.26
N ILE A 48 -3.96 2.14 2.41
CA ILE A 48 -3.31 1.61 1.20
C ILE A 48 -2.24 0.58 1.57
N ILE A 49 -1.38 0.88 2.55
CA ILE A 49 -0.33 -0.04 3.01
C ILE A 49 -0.96 -1.34 3.52
N ARG A 50 -2.05 -1.25 4.30
CA ARG A 50 -2.78 -2.43 4.78
C ARG A 50 -3.25 -3.30 3.60
N GLY A 51 -3.89 -2.70 2.60
CA GLY A 51 -4.36 -3.42 1.41
C GLY A 51 -3.24 -4.09 0.60
N VAL A 52 -2.07 -3.46 0.48
CA VAL A 52 -0.88 -4.07 -0.16
C VAL A 52 -0.42 -5.30 0.61
N VAL A 53 -0.33 -5.21 1.94
CA VAL A 53 0.12 -6.31 2.80
C VAL A 53 -0.91 -7.45 2.82
N GLU A 54 -2.20 -7.15 2.87
CA GLU A 54 -3.27 -8.15 2.77
C GLU A 54 -3.23 -8.89 1.42
N SER A 55 -2.98 -8.18 0.33
CA SER A 55 -2.85 -8.79 -1.00
C SER A 55 -1.63 -9.71 -1.08
N LEU A 56 -0.48 -9.27 -0.55
CA LEU A 56 0.73 -10.09 -0.42
C LEU A 56 0.46 -11.34 0.43
N ALA A 57 -0.19 -11.17 1.57
CA ALA A 57 -0.53 -12.29 2.46
C ALA A 57 -1.52 -13.27 1.81
N LYS A 58 -2.45 -12.79 0.99
CA LYS A 58 -3.36 -13.66 0.23
C LYS A 58 -2.64 -14.46 -0.85
N GLU A 59 -1.67 -13.86 -1.52
CA GLU A 59 -0.92 -14.52 -2.60
C GLU A 59 0.11 -15.53 -2.07
N PHE A 60 0.85 -15.17 -1.02
CA PHE A 60 1.99 -15.95 -0.53
C PHE A 60 1.81 -16.59 0.84
N GLY A 61 0.79 -16.17 1.59
CA GLY A 61 0.49 -16.73 2.91
C GLY A 61 0.00 -18.16 2.79
N SER A 62 0.42 -18.99 3.75
CA SER A 62 -0.06 -20.36 3.87
C SER A 62 -1.57 -20.37 4.05
N GLN A 63 -2.29 -21.20 3.29
CA GLN A 63 -3.69 -21.46 3.63
C GLN A 63 -3.75 -22.18 4.99
N PRO A 64 -4.73 -21.85 5.85
CA PRO A 64 -4.91 -22.59 7.08
C PRO A 64 -5.13 -24.06 6.73
N VAL A 65 -4.26 -24.92 7.25
CA VAL A 65 -4.42 -26.37 7.14
C VAL A 65 -5.66 -26.73 7.95
N SER A 66 -6.79 -26.96 7.26
CA SER A 66 -7.98 -27.55 7.88
C SER A 66 -7.60 -28.93 8.40
N ARG A 67 -7.49 -29.06 9.73
CA ARG A 67 -7.40 -30.35 10.41
C ARG A 67 -8.78 -30.91 10.66
#